data_AF-A0A3C0UEN2-F1
#
_entry.id   AF-A0A3C0UEN2-F1
#
_cell.length_a   1.000
_cell.length_b   1.000
_cell.length_c   1.000
_cell.angle_alpha   90.00
_cell.angle_beta   90.00
_cell.angle_gamma   90.00
#
_symmetry.space_group_name_H-M   'P 1'
#
loop_
_entity.id
_entity.type
_entity.pdbx_description
1 polymer ?
#
loop_
_entity_poly.entity_id
_entity_poly.type
_entity_poly.pdbx_seq_one_letter_code
_entity_poly.pdbx_strand_id
1 'polypeptide(L)'
;TGGVIDLTGGPGILLNEAFSVPRAGTITSIAAYFTTTAALTLVGSTVTITAQLFSSPTPNNTFTAVPGALVTLAPALTGILALGTISNGITTGLAIPVTPQTRLLLVFSATVTAGLDVATVIAGYASAGMTIE
;
A
#
# COMPACT_ATOMS: atom_id res chain seq x y z
N THR A 1 -0.50 -11.31 -6.26
CA THR A 1 0.78 -11.05 -6.96
C THR A 1 0.73 -9.64 -7.49
N GLY A 2 1.64 -8.77 -7.05
CA GLY A 2 1.71 -7.39 -7.56
C GLY A 2 2.35 -7.42 -8.94
N GLY A 3 1.55 -7.36 -10.00
CA GLY A 3 2.04 -7.23 -11.37
C GLY A 3 2.81 -5.92 -11.59
N VAL A 4 3.14 -5.65 -12.84
CA VAL A 4 3.71 -4.35 -13.21
C VAL A 4 2.64 -3.27 -13.05
N ILE A 5 2.97 -2.19 -12.32
CA ILE A 5 2.14 -0.99 -12.25
C ILE A 5 2.74 0.06 -13.17
N ASP A 6 1.94 0.57 -14.10
CA ASP A 6 2.34 1.63 -15.01
C ASP A 6 1.56 2.93 -14.72
N LEU A 7 2.29 3.95 -14.29
CA LEU A 7 1.77 5.29 -14.02
C LEU A 7 1.95 6.25 -15.21
N THR A 8 2.27 5.77 -16.41
CA THR A 8 2.43 6.63 -17.60
C THR A 8 1.17 7.43 -17.92
N GLY A 9 0.01 6.92 -17.50
CA GLY A 9 -1.27 7.60 -17.63
C GLY A 9 -1.68 7.82 -19.09
N GLY A 10 -2.60 8.76 -19.28
CA GLY A 10 -3.00 9.29 -20.59
C GLY A 10 -2.98 10.83 -20.57
N PRO A 11 -3.23 11.51 -21.70
CA PRO A 11 -3.28 12.97 -21.73
C PRO A 11 -4.25 13.52 -20.68
N GLY A 12 -3.76 14.36 -19.76
CA GLY A 12 -4.57 14.98 -18.71
C GLY A 12 -4.86 14.10 -17.49
N ILE A 13 -4.32 12.89 -17.40
CA ILE A 13 -4.48 12.01 -16.23
C ILE A 13 -3.23 12.16 -15.35
N LEU A 14 -3.38 12.86 -14.22
CA LEU A 14 -2.31 13.00 -13.24
C LEU A 14 -2.25 11.73 -12.39
N LEU A 15 -1.22 10.91 -12.60
CA LEU A 15 -0.92 9.72 -11.80
C LEU A 15 0.58 9.74 -11.46
N ASN A 16 0.99 10.48 -10.44
CA ASN A 16 2.38 10.51 -10.00
C ASN A 16 2.48 10.50 -8.48
N GLU A 17 2.04 9.39 -7.91
CA GLU A 17 2.00 9.14 -6.47
C GLU A 17 3.33 8.56 -5.93
N ALA A 18 4.40 8.62 -6.73
CA ALA A 18 5.68 8.01 -6.41
C ALA A 18 6.70 9.04 -5.89
N PHE A 19 7.50 8.63 -4.92
CA PHE A 19 8.58 9.42 -4.36
C PHE A 19 9.92 9.06 -5.00
N SER A 20 10.74 10.07 -5.31
CA SER A 20 12.10 9.84 -5.81
C SER A 20 13.10 9.85 -4.67
N VAL A 21 13.91 8.80 -4.56
CA VAL A 21 14.93 8.65 -3.52
C VAL A 21 16.06 9.67 -3.76
N PRO A 22 16.37 10.58 -2.82
CA PRO A 22 17.36 11.63 -3.05
C PRO A 22 18.82 11.19 -2.81
N ARG A 23 19.03 10.08 -2.08
CA ARG A 23 20.36 9.55 -1.74
C ARG A 23 20.34 8.02 -1.67
N ALA A 24 21.51 7.39 -1.79
CA ALA A 24 21.62 5.98 -1.48
C ALA A 24 21.30 5.72 0.01
N GLY A 25 20.69 4.58 0.29
CA GLY A 25 20.36 4.14 1.65
C GLY A 25 19.69 2.77 1.65
N THR A 26 19.30 2.32 2.84
CA THR A 26 18.55 1.07 3.03
C THR A 26 17.19 1.35 3.65
N ILE A 27 16.14 0.78 3.06
CA ILE A 27 14.82 0.79 3.68
C ILE A 27 14.80 -0.28 4.78
N THR A 28 14.58 0.15 6.02
CA THR A 28 14.62 -0.74 7.21
C THR A 28 13.27 -0.93 7.89
N SER A 29 12.32 -0.03 7.65
CA SER A 29 10.93 -0.20 8.08
C SER A 29 9.93 0.58 7.21
N ILE A 30 8.70 0.08 7.20
CA ILE A 30 7.53 0.73 6.57
C ILE A 30 6.38 0.66 7.56
N ALA A 31 5.76 1.80 7.86
CA ALA A 31 4.54 1.90 8.64
C ALA A 31 3.39 2.37 7.75
N ALA A 32 2.20 1.83 7.97
CA ALA A 32 1.01 2.17 7.18
C ALA A 32 -0.23 2.31 8.08
N TYR A 33 -1.12 3.21 7.69
CA TYR A 33 -2.34 3.55 8.42
C TYR A 33 -3.47 3.82 7.44
N PHE A 34 -4.66 3.29 7.73
CA PHE A 34 -5.85 3.42 6.90
C PHE A 34 -7.07 3.74 7.75
N THR A 35 -7.95 4.60 7.23
CA THR A 35 -9.22 4.98 7.89
C THR A 35 -10.37 4.96 6.89
N THR A 36 -11.47 4.28 7.20
CA THR A 36 -12.66 4.24 6.33
C THR A 36 -13.37 5.61 6.31
N THR A 37 -13.87 6.00 5.14
CA THR A 37 -14.66 7.24 4.97
C THR A 37 -16.16 7.01 4.90
N ALA A 38 -16.60 5.75 4.95
CA ALA A 38 -18.00 5.37 4.93
C ALA A 38 -18.25 4.17 5.85
N ALA A 39 -19.47 4.06 6.35
CA ALA A 39 -19.94 2.84 7.01
C ALA A 39 -20.15 1.73 5.97
N LEU A 40 -19.89 0.48 6.35
CA LEU A 40 -19.97 -0.66 5.44
C LEU A 40 -20.40 -1.93 6.19
N THR A 41 -21.09 -2.83 5.50
CA THR A 41 -21.35 -4.18 5.99
C THR A 41 -20.49 -5.19 5.23
N LEU A 42 -19.69 -5.93 6.00
CA LEU A 42 -18.84 -7.05 5.59
C LEU A 42 -19.23 -8.31 6.37
N VAL A 43 -20.51 -8.44 6.75
CA VAL A 43 -20.99 -9.61 7.51
C VAL A 43 -20.69 -10.89 6.72
N GLY A 44 -20.03 -11.84 7.37
CA GLY A 44 -19.61 -13.10 6.74
C GLY A 44 -18.34 -13.00 5.89
N SER A 45 -17.65 -11.85 5.87
CA SER A 45 -16.42 -11.62 5.11
C SER A 45 -15.36 -10.95 5.97
N THR A 46 -14.09 -11.29 5.74
CA THR A 46 -12.94 -10.63 6.38
C THR A 46 -12.05 -10.06 5.29
N VAL A 47 -11.90 -8.74 5.29
CA VAL A 47 -11.07 -8.00 4.35
C VAL A 47 -9.82 -7.49 5.06
N THR A 48 -8.66 -7.84 4.54
CA THR A 48 -7.38 -7.35 5.03
C THR A 48 -6.88 -6.23 4.13
N ILE A 49 -6.49 -5.10 4.73
CA ILE A 49 -5.77 -4.05 4.03
C ILE A 49 -4.27 -4.36 4.11
N THR A 50 -3.58 -4.27 2.98
CA THR A 50 -2.12 -4.36 2.92
C THR A 50 -1.51 -3.19 2.18
N ALA A 51 -0.33 -2.74 2.60
CA ALA A 51 0.47 -1.75 1.90
C ALA A 51 1.75 -2.40 1.38
N GLN A 52 1.90 -2.50 0.06
CA GLN A 52 3.04 -3.12 -0.60
C GLN A 52 3.90 -2.07 -1.28
N LEU A 53 5.21 -2.12 -1.05
CA LEU A 53 6.16 -1.27 -1.77
C LEU A 53 6.39 -1.81 -3.18
N PHE A 54 6.39 -0.89 -4.14
CA PHE A 54 6.84 -1.08 -5.51
C PHE A 54 7.97 -0.11 -5.81
N SER A 55 8.87 -0.49 -6.71
CA SER A 55 10.01 0.34 -7.10
C SER A 55 10.23 0.39 -8.60
N SER A 56 10.84 1.50 -9.03
CA SER A 56 11.39 1.71 -10.37
C SER A 56 12.84 2.20 -10.23
N PRO A 57 13.82 1.27 -10.20
CA PRO A 57 15.24 1.62 -10.03
C PRO A 57 15.85 2.29 -11.26
N THR A 58 15.38 1.93 -12.45
CA THR A 58 15.64 2.69 -13.69
C THR A 58 14.53 3.73 -13.79
N PRO A 59 14.77 5.01 -13.45
CA PRO A 59 13.68 5.93 -13.13
C PRO A 59 12.70 6.11 -14.31
N ASN A 60 11.53 5.50 -14.19
CA ASN A 60 10.43 5.58 -15.16
C ASN A 60 9.08 5.39 -14.43
N ASN A 61 7.97 5.34 -15.17
CA ASN A 61 6.62 5.17 -14.60
C ASN A 61 6.20 3.71 -14.41
N THR A 62 7.10 2.75 -14.62
CA THR A 62 6.83 1.33 -14.53
C THR A 62 7.44 0.78 -13.25
N PHE A 63 6.61 0.24 -12.37
CA PHE A 63 6.99 -0.22 -11.05
C PHE A 63 6.74 -1.71 -10.87
N THR A 64 7.64 -2.39 -10.15
CA THR A 64 7.49 -3.80 -9.78
C THR A 64 7.49 -3.94 -8.26
N ALA A 65 6.77 -4.95 -7.76
CA ALA A 65 6.68 -5.18 -6.32
C ALA A 65 8.06 -5.50 -5.74
N VAL A 66 8.40 -4.89 -4.61
CA VAL A 66 9.61 -5.20 -3.85
C VAL A 66 9.31 -6.39 -2.92
N PRO A 67 9.92 -7.57 -3.14
CA PRO A 67 9.61 -8.76 -2.35
C PRO A 67 9.88 -8.54 -0.86
N GLY A 68 8.95 -8.97 0.00
CA GLY A 68 9.06 -8.84 1.46
C GLY A 68 8.73 -7.45 2.03
N ALA A 69 8.60 -6.42 1.18
CA ALA A 69 8.29 -5.05 1.58
C ALA A 69 6.76 -4.80 1.70
N LEU A 70 6.10 -5.61 2.53
CA LEU A 70 4.64 -5.60 2.72
C LEU A 70 4.31 -5.28 4.17
N VAL A 71 3.34 -4.38 4.38
CA VAL A 71 2.71 -4.15 5.68
C VAL A 71 1.30 -4.72 5.65
N THR A 72 1.01 -5.67 6.53
CA THR A 72 -0.36 -6.15 6.76
C THR A 72 -0.98 -5.33 7.88
N LEU A 73 -2.06 -4.62 7.58
CA LEU A 73 -2.72 -3.76 8.56
C LEU A 73 -3.69 -4.59 9.41
N ALA A 74 -3.78 -4.24 10.68
CA ALA A 74 -4.70 -4.82 11.64
C ALA A 74 -5.41 -3.71 12.45
N PRO A 75 -6.64 -3.95 12.97
CA PRO A 75 -7.47 -5.14 12.75
C PRO A 75 -7.91 -5.29 11.28
N ALA A 76 -8.21 -6.52 10.86
CA ALA A 76 -8.89 -6.75 9.58
C ALA A 76 -10.32 -6.22 9.64
N LEU A 77 -10.86 -5.81 8.50
CA LEU A 77 -12.20 -5.26 8.37
C LEU A 77 -13.22 -6.40 8.24
N THR A 78 -14.19 -6.48 9.14
CA THR A 78 -15.25 -7.50 9.11
C THR A 78 -16.50 -7.01 9.84
N GLY A 79 -17.65 -7.64 9.57
CA GLY A 79 -18.91 -7.29 10.24
C GLY A 79 -19.42 -5.91 9.82
N ILE A 80 -20.03 -5.18 10.74
CA ILE A 80 -20.54 -3.82 10.48
C ILE A 80 -19.46 -2.81 10.87
N LEU A 81 -18.94 -2.08 9.89
CA LEU A 81 -17.95 -1.03 10.07
C LEU A 81 -18.64 0.32 10.20
N ALA A 82 -18.23 1.10 11.20
CA ALA A 82 -18.57 2.51 11.28
C ALA A 82 -17.65 3.35 10.37
N LEU A 83 -18.10 4.56 10.03
CA LEU A 83 -17.22 5.58 9.46
C LEU A 83 -16.06 5.83 10.44
N GLY A 84 -14.84 5.96 9.91
CA GLY A 84 -13.66 6.21 10.73
C GLY A 84 -13.08 4.93 11.35
N THR A 85 -13.47 3.75 10.89
CA THR A 85 -12.82 2.49 11.31
C THR A 85 -11.36 2.49 10.83
N ILE A 86 -10.45 2.09 11.71
CA ILE A 86 -9.00 2.20 11.50
C ILE A 86 -8.36 0.82 11.43
N SER A 87 -7.39 0.68 10.53
CA SER A 87 -6.42 -0.41 10.52
C SER A 87 -5.02 0.20 10.36
N ASN A 88 -4.01 -0.35 11.04
CA ASN A 88 -2.62 0.10 10.90
C ASN A 88 -1.63 -1.04 11.11
N GLY A 89 -0.37 -0.81 10.74
CA GLY A 89 0.69 -1.81 10.90
C GLY A 89 2.07 -1.23 10.64
N ILE A 90 3.08 -2.00 11.00
CA ILE A 90 4.48 -1.71 10.70
C ILE A 90 5.21 -3.01 10.37
N THR A 91 6.07 -2.95 9.36
CA THR A 91 7.04 -4.00 9.03
C THR A 91 8.42 -3.45 9.29
N THR A 92 9.19 -4.12 10.16
CA THR A 92 10.56 -3.76 10.56
C THR A 92 11.54 -4.84 10.13
N GLY A 93 12.84 -4.55 10.22
CA GLY A 93 13.89 -5.53 9.89
C GLY A 93 14.02 -5.76 8.39
N LEU A 94 13.57 -4.80 7.58
CA LEU A 94 13.80 -4.81 6.14
C LEU A 94 15.28 -4.51 5.84
N ALA A 95 15.76 -5.00 4.70
CA ALA A 95 17.11 -4.78 4.23
C ALA A 95 17.09 -4.53 2.71
N ILE A 96 16.38 -3.49 2.28
CA ILE A 96 16.14 -3.20 0.87
C ILE A 96 17.03 -2.02 0.45
N PRO A 97 18.10 -2.24 -0.33
CA PRO A 97 18.95 -1.15 -0.79
C PRO A 97 18.21 -0.32 -1.85
N VAL A 98 18.41 0.99 -1.79
CA VAL A 98 17.94 1.95 -2.79
C VAL A 98 19.06 2.89 -3.21
N THR A 99 19.06 3.28 -4.48
CA THR A 99 19.99 4.25 -5.05
C THR A 99 19.28 5.58 -5.33
N PRO A 100 20.03 6.69 -5.48
CA PRO A 100 19.45 7.96 -5.89
C PRO A 100 18.61 7.80 -7.16
N GLN A 101 17.50 8.54 -7.24
CA GLN A 101 16.52 8.55 -8.32
C GLN A 101 15.65 7.29 -8.44
N THR A 102 15.90 6.23 -7.65
CA THR A 102 14.93 5.12 -7.53
C THR A 102 13.57 5.71 -7.16
N ARG A 103 12.52 5.39 -7.93
CA ARG A 103 11.17 5.82 -7.60
C ARG A 103 10.48 4.75 -6.77
N LEU A 104 9.80 5.16 -5.72
CA LEU A 104 9.11 4.31 -4.76
C LEU A 104 7.62 4.63 -4.78
N LEU A 105 6.80 3.60 -4.88
CA LEU A 105 5.34 3.69 -4.87
C LEU A 105 4.82 2.72 -3.81
N LEU A 106 4.05 3.22 -2.84
CA LEU A 106 3.41 2.38 -1.84
C LEU A 106 1.94 2.18 -2.20
N VAL A 107 1.53 0.93 -2.42
CA VAL A 107 0.20 0.60 -2.91
C VAL A 107 -0.60 -0.07 -1.82
N PHE A 108 -1.74 0.53 -1.49
CA PHE A 108 -2.72 -0.06 -0.59
C PHE A 108 -3.67 -0.96 -1.38
N SER A 109 -3.93 -2.17 -0.89
CA SER A 109 -4.89 -3.10 -1.46
C SER A 109 -5.80 -3.67 -0.38
N ALA A 110 -7.05 -3.93 -0.74
CA ALA A 110 -8.04 -4.59 0.10
C ALA A 110 -8.35 -5.96 -0.51
N THR A 111 -8.14 -7.02 0.25
CA THR A 111 -8.40 -8.39 -0.22
C THR A 111 -9.25 -9.15 0.78
N VAL A 112 -10.22 -9.91 0.28
CA VAL A 112 -10.94 -10.88 1.11
C VAL A 112 -9.96 -12.00 1.45
N THR A 113 -9.68 -12.17 2.74
CA THR A 113 -8.75 -13.18 3.25
C THR A 113 -9.46 -14.35 3.92
N ALA A 114 -10.73 -14.19 4.28
CA ALA A 114 -11.60 -15.26 4.77
C ALA A 114 -13.07 -14.93 4.56
N GLY A 115 -13.91 -15.97 4.57
CA GLY A 115 -15.36 -15.84 4.45
C GLY A 115 -15.84 -15.75 3.00
N LEU A 116 -16.97 -15.10 2.80
CA LEU A 116 -17.59 -14.91 1.50
C LEU A 116 -16.83 -13.86 0.69
N ASP A 117 -16.81 -14.06 -0.63
CA ASP A 117 -16.35 -13.01 -1.53
C ASP A 117 -17.36 -11.85 -1.55
N VAL A 118 -16.85 -10.63 -1.67
CA VAL A 118 -17.64 -9.40 -1.63
C VAL A 118 -17.15 -8.44 -2.69
N ALA A 119 -18.07 -8.02 -3.56
CA ALA A 119 -17.86 -6.94 -4.53
C ALA A 119 -18.26 -5.59 -3.92
N THR A 120 -17.45 -5.08 -2.99
CA THR A 120 -17.65 -3.76 -2.36
C THR A 120 -16.44 -2.86 -2.49
N VAL A 121 -16.67 -1.55 -2.48
CA VAL A 121 -15.62 -0.55 -2.46
C VAL A 121 -15.28 -0.19 -1.01
N ILE A 122 -14.02 -0.37 -0.63
CA ILE A 122 -13.49 0.12 0.65
C ILE A 122 -12.91 1.52 0.43
N ALA A 123 -13.73 2.55 0.64
CA ALA A 123 -13.29 3.94 0.57
C ALA A 123 -12.60 4.37 1.88
N GLY A 124 -11.46 5.05 1.77
CA GLY A 124 -10.73 5.52 2.94
C GLY A 124 -9.55 6.43 2.64
N TYR A 125 -8.98 6.97 3.71
CA TYR A 125 -7.71 7.71 3.68
C TYR A 125 -6.56 6.77 4.02
N ALA A 126 -5.47 6.85 3.26
CA ALA A 126 -4.25 6.09 3.50
C ALA A 126 -3.09 7.03 3.78
N SER A 127 -2.23 6.64 4.72
CA SER A 127 -0.97 7.34 5.01
C SER A 127 0.10 6.33 5.38
N ALA A 128 1.35 6.69 5.17
CA ALA A 128 2.47 5.81 5.45
C ALA A 128 3.76 6.59 5.77
N GLY A 129 4.70 5.89 6.40
CA GLY A 129 6.06 6.34 6.63
C GLY A 129 7.06 5.24 6.28
N MET A 130 8.27 5.63 5.90
CA MET A 130 9.34 4.72 5.53
C MET A 130 10.67 5.27 6.01
N THR A 131 11.46 4.43 6.67
CA THR A 131 12.84 4.77 7.05
C THR A 131 13.77 4.46 5.88
N ILE A 132 14.63 5.42 5.52
CA ILE A 132 15.76 5.23 4.60
C ILE A 132 17.02 5.76 5.29
N GLU A 133 17.88 4.86 5.76
CA GLU A 133 19.12 5.19 6.47
C GLU A 133 20.39 4.92 5.64
#